data_AF-A0A090R6G0-F1
#
_entry.id   AF-A0A090R6G0-F1
#
_cell.length_a   1.000
_cell.length_b   1.000
_cell.length_c   1.000
_cell.angle_alpha   90.00
_cell.angle_beta   90.00
_cell.angle_gamma   90.00
#
_symmetry.space_group_name_H-M   'P 1'
#
loop_
_entity.id
_entity.type
_entity.pdbx_description
1 polymer ?
#
loop_
_entity_poly.entity_id
_entity_poly.type
_entity_poly.pdbx_seq_one_letter_code
_entity_poly.pdbx_strand_id
1 'polypeptide(L)'
;MHYSFAYDVKLRFRKCSPNIYQITCSGIKNEFPNGLLRVCDFMDRILYSPRSPLNWLTKRKRLKVFKRDPDLPGNHRLINRSAIGEVRLDENGKPVDIAILTAEGERIAFPPIEERD
;
A
#
# COMPACT_ATOMS: atom_id res chain seq x y z
N MET A 1 -5.99 -12.29 2.99
CA MET A 1 -5.93 -10.86 3.37
C MET A 1 -6.42 -10.08 2.18
N HIS A 2 -7.64 -9.56 2.21
CA HIS A 2 -8.31 -9.03 1.01
C HIS A 2 -8.66 -7.56 1.20
N TYR A 3 -7.64 -6.73 1.11
CA TYR A 3 -7.78 -5.28 1.09
C TYR A 3 -6.80 -4.74 0.06
N SER A 4 -7.21 -3.67 -0.61
CA SER A 4 -6.42 -3.05 -1.65
C SER A 4 -5.46 -2.02 -1.06
N PHE A 5 -4.19 -2.10 -1.44
CA PHE A 5 -3.15 -1.16 -1.05
C PHE A 5 -2.03 -1.09 -2.09
N ALA A 6 -1.32 0.04 -2.11
CA ALA A 6 -0.15 0.24 -2.95
C ALA A 6 0.98 0.87 -2.12
N TYR A 7 2.17 0.26 -2.15
CA TYR A 7 3.35 0.74 -1.44
C TYR A 7 4.52 0.93 -2.40
N ASP A 8 5.26 2.02 -2.20
CA ASP A 8 6.55 2.27 -2.83
C ASP A 8 7.66 1.88 -1.86
N VAL A 9 8.59 1.06 -2.31
CA VAL A 9 9.69 0.55 -1.48
C VAL A 9 11.02 0.93 -2.11
N LYS A 10 11.89 1.56 -1.32
CA LYS A 10 13.25 1.96 -1.69
C LYS A 10 14.29 1.34 -0.76
N LEU A 11 15.49 1.05 -1.25
CA LEU A 11 16.60 0.61 -0.40
C LEU A 11 17.26 1.82 0.29
N ARG A 12 17.45 1.72 1.61
CA ARG A 12 18.24 2.68 2.39
C ARG A 12 19.72 2.53 2.07
N PHE A 13 20.46 3.64 2.10
CA PHE A 13 21.93 3.69 2.02
C PHE A 13 22.55 3.17 0.70
N ARG A 14 21.82 3.18 -0.42
CA ARG A 14 22.37 2.96 -1.76
C ARG A 14 21.98 4.09 -2.71
N LYS A 15 22.97 4.68 -3.39
CA LYS A 15 22.77 5.57 -4.55
C LYS A 15 22.39 4.69 -5.76
N CYS A 16 21.37 5.07 -6.52
CA CYS A 16 20.76 4.28 -7.62
C CYS A 16 20.11 2.95 -7.15
N SER A 17 19.21 3.01 -6.15
CA SER A 17 18.45 1.83 -5.75
C SER A 17 17.24 1.58 -6.69
N PRO A 18 16.90 0.31 -6.97
CA PRO A 18 15.68 -0.02 -7.69
C PRO A 18 14.45 0.43 -6.91
N ASN A 19 13.47 1.00 -7.62
CA ASN A 19 12.15 1.29 -7.08
C ASN A 19 11.32 0.00 -7.12
N ILE A 20 10.87 -0.46 -5.95
CA ILE A 20 10.05 -1.66 -5.82
C ILE A 20 8.62 -1.23 -5.53
N TYR A 21 7.68 -1.66 -6.34
CA TYR A 21 6.26 -1.36 -6.19
C TYR A 21 5.53 -2.60 -5.66
N GLN A 22 4.87 -2.50 -4.51
CA GLN A 22 4.02 -3.55 -3.98
C GLN A 22 2.56 -3.13 -4.15
N ILE A 23 1.86 -3.78 -5.08
CA ILE A 23 0.47 -3.47 -5.42
C ILE A 23 -0.36 -4.70 -5.08
N THR A 24 -1.44 -4.51 -4.34
CA THR A 24 -2.35 -5.60 -3.95
C THR A 24 -3.77 -5.11 -4.10
N CYS A 25 -4.62 -5.93 -4.71
CA CYS A 25 -6.06 -5.70 -4.79
C CYS A 25 -6.82 -6.82 -4.06
N SER A 26 -7.98 -6.48 -3.51
CA SER A 26 -8.89 -7.40 -2.81
C SER A 26 -9.46 -8.49 -3.72
N GLY A 27 -9.69 -8.21 -5.00
CA GLY A 27 -10.27 -9.13 -5.98
C GLY A 27 -11.81 -9.14 -5.95
N ILE A 28 -12.40 -10.00 -6.80
CA ILE A 28 -13.86 -10.12 -6.99
C ILE A 28 -14.42 -11.09 -5.92
N LYS A 29 -15.29 -10.61 -5.02
CA LYS A 29 -15.92 -11.32 -3.87
C LYS A 29 -15.10 -11.46 -2.59
N ASN A 30 -14.05 -10.67 -2.41
CA ASN A 30 -13.15 -10.82 -1.29
C ASN A 30 -13.18 -9.55 -0.43
N GLU A 31 -14.07 -9.53 0.56
CA GLU A 31 -14.15 -8.50 1.58
C GLU A 31 -13.87 -9.13 2.95
N PHE A 32 -12.99 -8.49 3.72
CA PHE A 32 -12.67 -8.97 5.05
C PHE A 32 -13.66 -8.38 6.06
N PRO A 33 -14.04 -9.09 7.13
CA PRO A 33 -14.90 -8.51 8.15
C PRO A 33 -14.24 -7.27 8.79
N ASN A 34 -14.93 -6.12 8.69
CA ASN A 34 -14.42 -4.80 9.08
C ASN A 34 -13.91 -4.73 10.52
N GLY A 35 -14.56 -5.45 11.46
CA GLY A 35 -14.15 -5.47 12.86
C GLY A 35 -12.76 -6.08 13.07
N LEU A 36 -12.49 -7.23 12.42
CA LEU A 36 -11.21 -7.91 12.54
C LEU A 36 -10.10 -7.13 11.81
N LEU A 37 -10.42 -6.51 10.67
CA LEU A 37 -9.48 -5.64 9.95
C LEU A 37 -8.96 -4.51 10.85
N ARG A 38 -9.85 -3.85 11.61
CA ARG A 38 -9.46 -2.76 12.51
C ARG A 38 -8.53 -3.22 13.63
N VAL A 39 -8.76 -4.42 14.19
CA VAL A 39 -7.88 -5.00 15.21
C VAL A 39 -6.52 -5.36 14.62
N CYS A 40 -6.50 -6.01 13.45
CA CYS A 40 -5.26 -6.35 12.76
C CYS A 40 -4.45 -5.10 12.37
N ASP A 41 -5.09 -4.04 11.86
CA ASP A 41 -4.43 -2.78 11.53
C ASP A 41 -3.84 -2.10 12.78
N PHE A 42 -4.56 -2.13 13.91
CA PHE A 42 -4.05 -1.63 15.17
C PHE A 42 -2.82 -2.41 15.67
N MET A 43 -2.88 -3.74 15.63
CA MET A 43 -1.75 -4.60 15.98
C MET A 43 -0.56 -4.40 15.04
N ASP A 44 -0.80 -4.30 13.73
CA ASP A 44 0.24 -4.03 12.72
C ASP A 44 0.93 -2.69 13.02
N ARG A 45 0.14 -1.65 13.32
CA ARG A 45 0.65 -0.33 13.64
C ARG A 45 1.48 -0.30 14.92
N ILE A 46 1.14 -1.10 15.94
CA ILE A 46 1.95 -1.21 17.16
C ILE A 46 3.21 -2.03 16.90
N LEU A 47 3.06 -3.23 16.33
CA LEU A 47 4.15 -4.19 16.14
C LEU A 47 5.16 -3.71 15.09
N TYR A 48 4.73 -2.97 14.09
CA TYR A 48 5.55 -2.50 12.97
C TYR A 48 5.68 -0.98 12.87
N SER A 49 5.34 -0.25 13.95
CA SER A 49 5.69 1.17 14.06
C SER A 49 7.19 1.38 13.80
N PRO A 50 7.63 2.51 13.20
CA PRO A 50 9.05 2.84 13.04
C PRO A 50 9.86 2.75 14.34
N ARG A 51 9.21 2.95 15.50
CA ARG A 51 9.82 2.88 16.84
C ARG A 51 9.61 1.55 17.56
N SER A 52 9.01 0.55 16.91
CA SER A 52 8.75 -0.75 17.54
C SER A 52 10.04 -1.55 17.78
N PRO A 53 10.20 -2.19 18.95
CA PRO A 53 11.33 -3.06 19.25
C PRO A 53 11.41 -4.27 18.31
N LEU A 54 10.29 -4.73 17.73
CA LEU A 54 10.27 -5.81 16.73
C LEU A 54 10.98 -5.40 15.43
N ASN A 55 10.92 -4.12 15.08
CA ASN A 55 11.60 -3.58 13.90
C ASN A 55 13.13 -3.53 14.09
N TRP A 56 13.60 -3.57 15.34
CA TRP A 56 15.02 -3.69 15.66
C TRP A 56 15.57 -5.10 15.36
N LEU A 57 14.77 -6.14 15.59
CA LEU A 57 15.13 -7.55 15.41
C LEU A 57 15.00 -8.03 13.96
N THR A 58 14.19 -7.37 13.13
CA THR A 58 13.89 -7.84 11.75
C THR A 58 14.82 -7.24 10.68
N LYS A 59 15.09 -8.02 9.61
CA LYS A 59 15.93 -7.63 8.46
C LYS A 59 15.37 -6.47 7.60
N ARG A 60 14.17 -5.94 7.90
CA ARG A 60 13.53 -4.83 7.16
C ARG A 60 14.18 -3.46 7.35
N LYS A 61 15.17 -3.31 8.25
CA LYS A 61 15.91 -2.05 8.49
C LYS A 61 16.51 -1.39 7.26
N ARG A 62 16.76 -2.13 6.18
CA ARG A 62 17.38 -1.61 4.94
C ARG A 62 16.37 -1.11 3.91
N LEU A 63 15.07 -1.12 4.18
CA LEU A 63 14.03 -0.65 3.26
C LEU A 63 13.33 0.61 3.82
N LYS A 64 13.08 1.61 2.97
CA LYS A 64 12.08 2.66 3.20
C LYS A 64 10.81 2.21 2.49
N VAL A 65 9.73 2.03 3.25
CA VAL A 65 8.41 1.69 2.72
C VAL A 65 7.55 2.94 2.85
N PHE A 66 7.04 3.42 1.73
CA PHE A 66 6.14 4.55 1.64
C PHE A 66 4.76 4.02 1.26
N LYS A 67 3.75 4.34 2.07
CA LYS A 67 2.38 3.87 1.85
C LYS A 67 1.62 4.92 1.04
N ARG A 68 1.03 4.54 -0.10
CA ARG A 68 0.19 5.45 -0.88
C ARG A 68 -1.20 5.50 -0.25
N ASP A 69 -1.65 6.71 0.07
CA ASP A 69 -3.00 6.92 0.57
C ASP A 69 -3.96 6.94 -0.66
N PRO A 70 -5.13 6.28 -0.59
CA PRO A 70 -6.11 6.32 -1.67
C PRO A 70 -6.75 7.70 -1.79
N ASP A 71 -7.19 8.06 -3.00
CA ASP A 71 -7.87 9.32 -3.32
C ASP A 71 -9.33 9.31 -2.85
N LEU A 72 -9.53 9.14 -1.54
CA LEU A 72 -10.84 9.14 -0.89
C LEU A 72 -10.83 10.08 0.32
N PRO A 73 -11.97 10.74 0.62
CA PRO A 73 -12.08 11.58 1.80
C PRO A 73 -11.97 10.73 3.07
N GLY A 74 -10.89 10.94 3.83
CA GLY A 74 -10.66 10.29 5.12
C GLY A 74 -9.23 9.78 5.28
N ASN A 75 -8.88 9.32 6.48
CA ASN A 75 -7.54 8.82 6.78
C ASN A 75 -7.45 7.28 6.60
N HIS A 76 -8.17 6.76 5.60
CA HIS A 76 -8.30 5.33 5.37
C HIS A 76 -7.24 4.87 4.37
N ARG A 77 -6.22 4.17 4.84
CA ARG A 77 -5.11 3.68 4.01
C ARG A 77 -5.41 2.38 3.27
N LEU A 78 -6.44 1.68 3.70
CA LEU A 78 -6.81 0.35 3.22
C LEU A 78 -8.23 0.41 2.69
N ILE A 79 -8.43 -0.06 1.46
CA ILE A 79 -9.76 -0.19 0.88
C ILE A 79 -10.23 -1.63 1.03
N ASN A 80 -11.26 -1.82 1.84
CA ASN A 80 -11.89 -3.11 2.08
C ASN A 80 -13.21 -3.18 1.31
N ARG A 81 -13.10 -3.29 -0.02
CA ARG A 81 -14.22 -3.50 -0.93
C ARG A 81 -13.80 -4.50 -2.00
N SER A 82 -14.75 -5.22 -2.56
CA SER A 82 -14.51 -6.02 -3.77
C SER A 82 -14.06 -5.10 -4.92
N ALA A 83 -12.86 -5.33 -5.45
CA ALA A 83 -12.30 -4.46 -6.49
C ALA A 83 -11.31 -5.19 -7.41
N ILE A 84 -11.18 -4.68 -8.64
CA ILE A 84 -10.18 -5.10 -9.62
C ILE A 84 -9.07 -4.05 -9.65
N GLY A 85 -7.81 -4.49 -9.59
CA GLY A 85 -6.66 -3.60 -9.73
C GLY A 85 -6.38 -3.21 -11.18
N GLU A 86 -6.14 -1.92 -11.42
CA GLU A 86 -5.66 -1.37 -12.69
C GLU A 86 -4.27 -0.76 -12.46
N VAL A 87 -3.29 -1.18 -13.25
CA VAL A 87 -1.92 -0.63 -13.21
C VAL A 87 -1.51 -0.27 -14.63
N ARG A 88 -1.13 0.99 -14.84
CA ARG A 88 -0.55 1.46 -16.11
C ARG A 88 0.92 1.71 -15.92
N LEU A 89 1.74 1.13 -16.80
CA LEU A 89 3.18 1.26 -16.80
C LEU A 89 3.62 2.22 -17.91
N ASP A 90 4.70 2.96 -17.70
CA ASP A 90 5.39 3.66 -18.77
C ASP A 90 6.25 2.69 -19.62
N GLU A 91 6.91 3.25 -20.64
CA GLU A 91 7.82 2.52 -21.54
C GLU A 91 9.00 1.87 -20.80
N ASN A 92 9.36 2.37 -19.62
CA ASN A 92 10.44 1.84 -18.77
C ASN A 92 9.94 0.85 -17.71
N GLY A 93 8.64 0.51 -17.70
CA GLY A 93 8.03 -0.39 -16.74
C GLY A 93 7.74 0.22 -15.37
N LYS A 94 7.85 1.55 -15.21
CA LYS A 94 7.47 2.25 -13.98
C LYS A 94 5.96 2.49 -13.98
N PRO A 95 5.24 2.21 -12.87
CA PRO A 95 3.82 2.50 -12.78
C PRO A 95 3.58 4.01 -12.78
N VAL A 96 2.86 4.48 -13.79
CA VAL A 96 2.39 5.87 -13.93
C VAL A 96 1.04 6.08 -13.26
N ASP A 97 0.25 5.01 -13.17
CA ASP A 97 -1.08 5.04 -12.58
C ASP A 97 -1.37 3.71 -11.89
N ILE A 98 -1.88 3.80 -10.67
CA ILE A 98 -2.27 2.66 -9.85
C ILE A 98 -3.65 2.99 -9.31
N ALA A 99 -4.63 2.19 -9.67
CA ALA A 99 -6.00 2.38 -9.23
C ALA A 99 -6.70 1.04 -8.98
N ILE A 100 -7.86 1.11 -8.35
CA ILE A 100 -8.79 0.00 -8.23
C ILE A 100 -10.15 0.42 -8.74
N LEU A 101 -10.84 -0.51 -9.39
CA LEU A 101 -12.23 -0.39 -9.84
C LEU A 101 -13.08 -1.21 -8.89
N THR A 102 -13.95 -0.55 -8.12
CA THR A 102 -14.82 -1.23 -7.16
C THR A 102 -16.03 -1.86 -7.86
N ALA A 103 -16.71 -2.79 -7.18
CA ALA A 103 -17.92 -3.41 -7.68
C ALA A 103 -19.08 -2.40 -7.91
N GLU A 104 -19.03 -1.26 -7.23
CA GLU A 104 -19.99 -0.16 -7.37
C GLU A 104 -19.72 0.73 -8.60
N GLY A 105 -18.65 0.45 -9.37
CA GLY A 105 -18.26 1.25 -10.54
C GLY A 105 -17.42 2.47 -10.20
N GLU A 106 -16.97 2.62 -8.95
CA GLU A 106 -16.09 3.70 -8.54
C GLU A 106 -14.62 3.36 -8.88
N ARG A 107 -13.87 4.33 -9.37
CA ARG A 107 -12.43 4.22 -9.59
C ARG A 107 -11.69 4.97 -8.49
N ILE A 108 -10.91 4.26 -7.69
CA ILE A 108 -10.13 4.84 -6.60
C ILE A 108 -8.65 4.77 -6.98
N ALA A 109 -8.00 5.92 -7.10
CA ALA A 109 -6.57 6.00 -7.42
C ALA A 109 -5.71 5.95 -6.15
N PHE A 110 -4.48 5.44 -6.29
CA PHE A 110 -3.41 5.52 -5.30
C PHE A 110 -2.33 6.47 -5.84
N PRO A 111 -2.49 7.80 -5.62
CA PRO A 111 -1.56 8.80 -6.13
C PRO A 111 -0.13 8.54 -5.65
N PRO A 112 0.88 8.89 -6.47
CA PRO A 112 2.26 8.82 -6.06
C PRO A 112 2.50 9.75 -4.87
N ILE A 113 3.34 9.30 -3.94
CA ILE A 113 3.73 10.11 -2.78
C ILE A 113 4.75 11.12 -3.28
N GLU A 114 4.49 12.42 -3.12
CA GLU A 114 5.50 13.43 -3.30
C GLU A 114 6.64 13.16 -2.31
N GLU A 115 7.83 12.84 -2.82
CA GLU A 115 9.01 12.75 -1.97
C GLU A 115 9.29 14.15 -1.41
N ARG A 116 8.91 14.38 -0.15
CA ARG A 116 9.51 15.44 0.64
C ARG A 116 10.92 14.99 0.98
N ASP A 117 11.90 15.58 0.30
CA ASP A 117 13.34 15.43 0.56
C ASP A 117 13.71 15.75 2.02
#